data_AF-A0A059C7R0-F1
#
_entry.id   AF-A0A059C7R0-F1
#
_cell.length_a   1.000
_cell.length_b   1.000
_cell.length_c   1.000
_cell.angle_alpha   90.00
_cell.angle_beta   90.00
_cell.angle_gamma   90.00
#
_symmetry.space_group_name_H-M   'P 1'
#
loop_
_entity.id
_entity.type
_entity.pdbx_description
1 polymer ?
#
loop_
_entity_poly.entity_id
_entity_poly.type
_entity_poly.pdbx_seq_one_letter_code
_entity_poly.pdbx_strand_id
1 'polypeptide(L)'
;GFQQLKYMTLRGCNSLVSMPDLSCTPNLEELYLFHCKKLLEIHESVAYHYKLRVLHLLGCNKFSIFPSVLQSKNLQRLFIEECKKFGRFPDIPHKLESLKELHIKESAIKEIPASIENLCSLKSMRLSSCENLA
;
A
#
# COMPACT_ATOMS: atom_id res chain seq x y z
N GLY A 1 -13.25 13.72 14.03
CA GLY A 1 -12.73 12.48 13.43
C GLY A 1 -13.86 11.68 12.81
N PHE A 2 -13.60 10.98 11.71
CA PHE A 2 -14.56 10.15 10.99
C PHE A 2 -14.64 8.74 11.60
N GLN A 3 -15.18 8.67 12.83
CA GLN A 3 -15.19 7.43 13.63
C GLN A 3 -15.95 6.28 12.97
N GLN A 4 -16.95 6.56 12.12
CA GLN A 4 -17.75 5.54 11.45
C GLN A 4 -17.22 5.17 10.06
N LEU A 5 -16.17 5.85 9.57
CA LEU A 5 -15.66 5.63 8.22
C LEU A 5 -14.92 4.29 8.16
N LYS A 6 -15.46 3.36 7.38
CA LYS A 6 -14.88 2.03 7.13
C LYS A 6 -14.26 1.89 5.74
N TYR A 7 -14.75 2.66 4.77
CA TYR A 7 -14.35 2.58 3.38
C TYR A 7 -14.02 3.97 2.87
N MET A 8 -12.84 4.14 2.28
CA MET A 8 -12.42 5.39 1.66
C MET A 8 -11.93 5.11 0.24
N THR A 9 -12.49 5.83 -0.73
CA THR A 9 -12.03 5.79 -2.13
C THR A 9 -11.68 7.19 -2.60
N LEU A 10 -10.46 7.36 -3.10
CA LEU A 10 -9.98 8.58 -3.73
C LEU A 10 -9.75 8.26 -5.21
N ARG A 11 -10.64 8.72 -6.09
CA ARG A 11 -10.57 8.46 -7.52
C ARG A 11 -10.34 9.75 -8.29
N GLY A 12 -9.29 9.79 -9.11
CA GLY A 12 -9.00 10.91 -9.99
C GLY A 12 -8.66 12.20 -9.24
N CYS A 13 -8.16 12.11 -8.00
CA CYS A 13 -7.76 13.28 -7.22
C CYS A 13 -6.48 13.90 -7.79
N ASN A 14 -6.63 14.69 -8.86
CA ASN A 14 -5.51 15.24 -9.65
C ASN A 14 -4.71 16.35 -8.94
N SER A 15 -5.14 16.77 -7.75
CA SER A 15 -4.43 17.73 -6.90
C SER A 15 -3.83 17.09 -5.64
N LEU A 16 -4.14 15.81 -5.36
CA LEU A 16 -3.61 15.11 -4.20
C LEU A 16 -2.14 14.79 -4.46
N VAL A 17 -1.25 15.37 -3.64
CA VAL A 17 0.21 15.16 -3.72
C VAL A 17 0.67 14.18 -2.65
N SER A 18 0.11 14.28 -1.44
CA SER A 18 0.37 13.35 -0.34
C SER A 18 -0.96 12.93 0.29
N MET A 19 -1.03 11.67 0.71
CA MET A 19 -2.20 11.12 1.40
C MET A 19 -2.33 11.77 2.80
N PRO A 20 -3.52 12.17 3.25
CA PRO A 20 -3.68 12.76 4.58
C PRO A 20 -3.47 11.73 5.70
N ASP A 21 -3.10 12.19 6.89
CA ASP A 21 -3.01 11.33 8.06
C ASP A 21 -4.34 10.60 8.39
N LEU A 22 -4.29 9.28 8.57
CA LEU A 22 -5.40 8.42 8.97
C LEU A 22 -5.73 8.41 10.47
N SER A 23 -5.05 9.19 11.34
CA SER A 23 -5.38 9.25 12.78
C SER A 23 -6.84 9.64 13.06
N CYS A 24 -7.46 10.39 12.15
CA CYS A 24 -8.86 10.80 12.23
C CYS A 24 -9.87 9.74 11.74
N THR A 25 -9.41 8.59 11.24
CA THR A 25 -10.25 7.52 10.67
C THR A 25 -9.92 6.16 11.32
N PRO A 26 -9.94 6.02 12.65
CA PRO A 26 -9.38 4.85 13.34
C PRO A 26 -10.09 3.52 13.01
N ASN A 27 -11.26 3.57 12.39
CA ASN A 27 -12.07 2.42 11.99
C ASN A 27 -12.03 2.11 10.49
N LEU A 28 -11.11 2.73 9.73
CA LEU A 28 -10.96 2.47 8.31
C LEU A 28 -10.51 1.02 8.06
N GLU A 29 -11.28 0.30 7.25
CA GLU A 29 -11.04 -1.10 6.87
C GLU A 29 -10.51 -1.20 5.43
N GLU A 30 -10.93 -0.33 4.52
CA GLU A 30 -10.49 -0.37 3.12
C GLU A 30 -10.16 1.00 2.56
N LEU A 31 -9.00 1.10 1.92
CA LEU A 31 -8.49 2.32 1.29
C LEU A 31 -8.14 2.07 -0.18
N TYR A 32 -8.78 2.82 -1.06
CA TYR A 32 -8.61 2.74 -2.51
C TYR A 32 -8.13 4.09 -3.06
N LEU A 33 -6.98 4.11 -3.75
CA LEU A 33 -6.46 5.29 -4.45
C LEU A 33 -6.32 4.98 -5.94
N PHE A 34 -7.22 5.55 -6.74
CA PHE A 34 -7.36 5.22 -8.16
C PHE A 34 -7.08 6.44 -9.02
N HIS A 35 -6.11 6.33 -9.92
CA HIS A 35 -5.76 7.34 -10.91
C HIS A 35 -5.48 8.73 -10.30
N CYS A 36 -4.92 8.79 -9.10
CA CYS A 36 -4.44 10.02 -8.47
C CYS A 36 -3.07 10.39 -9.07
N LYS A 37 -3.07 10.97 -10.28
CA LYS A 37 -1.87 11.15 -11.12
C LYS A 37 -0.77 12.05 -10.53
N LYS A 38 -1.09 12.88 -9.53
CA LYS A 38 -0.12 13.72 -8.82
C LYS A 38 0.32 13.17 -7.46
N LEU A 39 -0.26 12.06 -7.01
CA LEU A 39 0.11 11.43 -5.74
C LEU A 39 1.59 11.03 -5.81
N LEU A 40 2.38 11.51 -4.85
CA LEU A 40 3.78 11.17 -4.65
C LEU A 40 3.94 10.21 -3.47
N GLU A 41 3.15 10.42 -2.42
CA GLU A 41 3.39 9.85 -1.11
C GLU A 41 2.13 9.26 -0.47
N ILE A 42 2.29 8.10 0.16
CA ILE A 42 1.36 7.56 1.14
C ILE A 42 1.90 7.87 2.54
N HIS A 43 1.07 8.49 3.37
CA HIS A 43 1.44 8.89 4.72
C HIS A 43 1.76 7.70 5.63
N GLU A 44 2.70 7.89 6.55
CA GLU A 44 3.23 6.86 7.44
C GLU A 44 2.15 6.16 8.29
N SER A 45 1.07 6.85 8.66
CA SER A 45 0.01 6.23 9.46
C SER A 45 -0.70 5.05 8.78
N VAL A 46 -0.59 4.87 7.46
CA VAL A 46 -1.03 3.65 6.76
C VAL A 46 -0.27 2.41 7.25
N ALA A 47 1.02 2.54 7.54
CA ALA A 47 1.85 1.42 8.00
C ALA A 47 1.43 0.87 9.37
N TYR A 48 0.72 1.66 10.16
CA TYR A 48 0.33 1.34 11.53
C TYR A 48 -1.18 1.20 11.70
N HIS A 49 -1.96 1.38 10.64
CA HIS A 49 -3.41 1.42 10.74
C HIS A 49 -3.98 0.05 11.13
N TYR A 50 -4.37 -0.09 12.40
CA TYR A 50 -4.69 -1.39 12.99
C TYR A 50 -5.92 -2.06 12.35
N LYS A 51 -6.91 -1.31 11.86
CA LYS A 51 -8.12 -1.89 11.26
C LYS A 51 -8.08 -2.02 9.74
N LEU A 52 -7.03 -1.53 9.09
CA LEU A 52 -6.95 -1.57 7.63
C LEU A 52 -6.76 -3.01 7.17
N ARG A 53 -7.60 -3.46 6.25
CA ARG A 53 -7.63 -4.80 5.68
C ARG A 53 -7.29 -4.80 4.20
N VAL A 54 -7.61 -3.74 3.49
CA VAL A 54 -7.34 -3.60 2.06
C VAL A 54 -6.69 -2.26 1.78
N LEU A 55 -5.57 -2.30 1.08
CA LEU A 55 -4.96 -1.14 0.46
C LEU A 55 -4.76 -1.41 -1.02
N HIS A 56 -5.35 -0.57 -1.87
CA HIS A 56 -5.24 -0.70 -3.32
C HIS A 56 -4.91 0.65 -3.95
N LEU A 57 -3.72 0.72 -4.56
CA LEU A 57 -3.29 1.81 -5.41
C LEU A 57 -3.31 1.35 -6.87
N LEU A 58 -4.08 2.04 -7.71
CA LEU A 58 -4.16 1.76 -9.15
C LEU A 58 -3.87 3.03 -9.95
N GLY A 59 -2.93 2.98 -10.88
CA GLY A 59 -2.67 4.05 -11.85
C GLY A 59 -2.21 5.37 -11.22
N CYS A 60 -1.56 5.31 -10.06
CA CYS A 60 -0.95 6.47 -9.39
C CYS A 60 0.47 6.67 -9.92
N ASN A 61 0.60 7.14 -11.16
CA ASN A 61 1.87 7.07 -11.92
C ASN A 61 3.05 7.87 -11.34
N LYS A 62 2.79 8.82 -10.42
CA LYS A 62 3.85 9.58 -9.74
C LYS A 62 4.20 9.03 -8.35
N PHE A 63 3.45 8.07 -7.82
CA PHE A 63 3.62 7.56 -6.47
C PHE A 63 4.96 6.81 -6.38
N SER A 64 5.78 7.23 -5.41
CA SER A 64 7.12 6.70 -5.21
C SER A 64 7.50 6.57 -3.74
N ILE A 65 6.84 7.30 -2.84
CA ILE A 65 7.14 7.32 -1.40
C ILE A 65 6.05 6.51 -0.68
N PHE A 66 6.41 5.32 -0.25
CA PHE A 66 5.61 4.50 0.65
C PHE A 66 6.26 4.49 2.04
N PRO A 67 5.52 4.23 3.12
CA PRO A 67 6.12 4.03 4.43
C PRO A 67 7.29 3.03 4.35
N SER A 68 8.38 3.32 5.06
CA SER A 68 9.61 2.51 4.99
C SER A 68 9.44 1.14 5.64
N VAL A 69 8.48 1.02 6.56
CA VAL A 69 8.08 -0.21 7.25
C VAL A 69 6.60 -0.49 7.06
N LEU A 70 6.21 -1.75 7.17
CA LEU A 70 4.81 -2.17 7.18
C LEU A 70 4.51 -3.00 8.44
N GLN A 71 3.63 -2.47 9.31
CA GLN A 71 3.24 -3.09 10.58
C GLN A 71 1.72 -3.15 10.78
N SER A 72 0.94 -3.00 9.69
CA SER A 72 -0.53 -2.99 9.74
C SER A 72 -1.04 -4.41 9.98
N LYS A 73 -1.19 -4.78 11.26
CA LYS A 73 -1.43 -6.15 11.72
C LYS A 73 -2.69 -6.82 11.16
N ASN A 74 -3.63 -6.09 10.58
CA ASN A 74 -4.85 -6.66 9.98
C ASN A 74 -4.90 -6.52 8.45
N LEU A 75 -3.85 -6.02 7.80
CA LEU A 75 -3.82 -5.86 6.36
C LEU A 75 -3.85 -7.24 5.70
N GLN A 76 -4.91 -7.52 4.94
CA GLN A 76 -5.15 -8.81 4.29
C GLN A 76 -4.76 -8.79 2.81
N ARG A 77 -4.92 -7.65 2.15
CA ARG A 77 -4.69 -7.49 0.72
C ARG A 77 -3.96 -6.18 0.43
N LEU A 78 -2.85 -6.27 -0.28
CA LEU A 78 -2.06 -5.13 -0.74
C LEU A 78 -1.91 -5.22 -2.27
N PHE A 79 -2.46 -4.23 -2.96
CA PHE A 79 -2.41 -4.13 -4.42
C PHE A 79 -1.76 -2.80 -4.81
N ILE A 80 -0.67 -2.86 -5.56
CA ILE A 80 0.03 -1.71 -6.13
C ILE A 80 0.17 -1.97 -7.63
N GLU A 81 -0.74 -1.40 -8.40
CA GLU A 81 -0.89 -1.69 -9.83
C GLU A 81 -0.78 -0.39 -10.66
N GLU A 82 -0.08 -0.48 -11.80
CA GLU A 82 0.15 0.66 -12.70
C GLU A 82 0.79 1.88 -11.99
N CYS A 83 1.52 1.65 -10.91
CA CYS A 83 2.21 2.67 -10.14
C CYS A 83 3.67 2.73 -10.58
N LYS A 84 3.89 3.31 -11.76
CA LYS A 84 5.15 3.25 -12.53
C LYS A 84 6.40 3.81 -11.85
N LYS A 85 6.26 4.54 -10.74
CA LYS A 85 7.38 5.08 -9.95
C LYS A 85 7.56 4.41 -8.58
N PHE A 86 6.70 3.45 -8.23
CA PHE A 86 6.86 2.69 -7.01
C PHE A 86 8.08 1.77 -7.15
N GLY A 87 9.15 2.08 -6.41
CA GLY A 87 10.47 1.49 -6.62
C GLY A 87 11.00 0.62 -5.49
N ARG A 88 10.42 0.72 -4.29
CA ARG A 88 10.90 0.05 -3.08
C ARG A 88 9.71 -0.45 -2.27
N PHE A 89 9.73 -1.73 -1.92
CA PHE A 89 8.78 -2.32 -0.99
C PHE A 89 9.23 -2.07 0.48
N PRO A 90 8.29 -1.84 1.42
CA PRO A 90 8.63 -1.62 2.83
C PRO A 90 9.28 -2.82 3.48
N ASP A 91 10.13 -2.56 4.48
CA ASP A 91 10.60 -3.60 5.38
C ASP A 91 9.48 -4.10 6.30
N ILE A 92 9.47 -5.39 6.60
CA ILE A 92 8.49 -6.03 7.47
C ILE A 92 9.22 -6.52 8.72
N PRO A 93 9.42 -5.68 9.75
CA PRO A 93 10.31 -5.98 10.87
C PRO A 93 9.81 -7.11 11.79
N HIS A 94 8.52 -7.45 11.71
CA HIS A 94 7.89 -8.48 12.54
C HIS A 94 6.95 -9.33 11.69
N LYS A 95 6.65 -10.56 12.14
CA LYS A 95 5.68 -11.44 11.49
C LYS A 95 4.36 -10.73 11.25
N LEU A 96 3.92 -10.75 9.99
CA LEU A 96 2.66 -10.20 9.53
C LEU A 96 1.72 -11.36 9.16
N GLU A 97 0.94 -11.80 10.16
CA GLU A 97 0.09 -13.00 10.07
C GLU A 97 -1.25 -12.77 9.34
N SER A 98 -1.50 -11.55 8.85
CA SER A 98 -2.78 -11.20 8.22
C SER A 98 -2.72 -11.11 6.70
N LEU A 99 -1.58 -10.75 6.12
CA LEU A 99 -1.46 -10.49 4.69
C LEU A 99 -1.54 -11.79 3.90
N LYS A 100 -2.56 -11.91 3.05
CA LYS A 100 -2.89 -13.11 2.27
C LYS A 100 -2.60 -12.91 0.79
N GLU A 101 -2.76 -11.69 0.29
CA GLU A 101 -2.56 -11.35 -1.13
C GLU A 101 -1.68 -10.11 -1.26
N LEU A 102 -0.60 -10.26 -2.02
CA LEU A 102 0.30 -9.18 -2.42
C LEU A 102 0.44 -9.16 -3.93
N HIS A 103 -0.11 -8.14 -4.59
CA HIS A 103 0.11 -7.93 -6.01
C HIS A 103 0.84 -6.61 -6.26
N ILE A 104 1.93 -6.70 -7.02
CA ILE A 104 2.65 -5.56 -7.54
C ILE A 104 2.74 -5.74 -9.04
N LYS A 105 2.11 -4.84 -9.79
CA LYS A 105 2.00 -4.91 -11.25
C LYS A 105 2.38 -3.58 -11.89
N GLU A 106 3.17 -3.63 -12.96
CA GLU A 106 3.54 -2.43 -13.73
C GLU A 106 4.14 -1.33 -12.84
N SER A 107 5.16 -1.71 -12.06
CA SER A 107 5.87 -0.83 -11.14
C SER A 107 7.37 -0.78 -11.47
N ALA A 108 8.06 0.21 -10.92
CA ALA A 108 9.52 0.33 -11.04
C ALA A 108 10.26 -0.37 -9.89
N ILE A 109 9.61 -1.31 -9.19
CA ILE A 109 10.19 -2.01 -8.05
C ILE A 109 11.49 -2.69 -8.47
N LYS A 110 12.54 -2.49 -7.66
CA LYS A 110 13.88 -3.01 -7.94
C LYS A 110 14.24 -4.24 -7.12
N GLU A 111 13.74 -4.27 -5.89
CA GLU A 111 14.04 -5.32 -4.93
C GLU A 111 12.82 -5.58 -4.04
N ILE A 112 12.72 -6.82 -3.57
CA ILE A 112 11.84 -7.23 -2.49
C ILE A 112 12.75 -7.43 -1.27
N PRO A 113 12.47 -6.80 -0.11
CA PRO A 113 13.34 -6.91 1.04
C PRO A 113 13.37 -8.33 1.59
N ALA A 114 14.49 -8.75 2.19
CA ALA A 114 14.62 -10.08 2.81
C ALA A 114 13.54 -10.33 3.88
N SER A 115 13.06 -9.27 4.52
CA SER A 115 11.97 -9.30 5.49
C SER A 115 10.61 -9.75 4.90
N ILE A 116 10.50 -9.97 3.60
CA ILE A 116 9.32 -10.58 2.96
C ILE A 116 8.99 -11.97 3.55
N GLU A 117 9.97 -12.67 4.12
CA GLU A 117 9.78 -13.94 4.85
C GLU A 117 8.84 -13.80 6.06
N ASN A 118 8.68 -12.59 6.59
CA ASN A 118 7.77 -12.30 7.70
C ASN A 118 6.30 -12.28 7.27
N LEU A 119 5.97 -12.40 5.99
CA LEU A 119 4.59 -12.55 5.50
C LEU A 119 4.06 -13.98 5.70
N CYS A 120 3.95 -14.42 6.95
CA CYS A 120 3.72 -15.84 7.29
C CYS A 120 2.36 -16.42 6.83
N SER A 121 1.39 -15.59 6.46
CA SER A 121 0.06 -16.02 5.98
C SER A 121 -0.20 -15.77 4.50
N LEU A 122 0.86 -15.42 3.74
CA LEU A 122 0.73 -15.10 2.33
C LEU A 122 0.32 -16.35 1.53
N LYS A 123 -0.77 -16.22 0.77
CA LYS A 123 -1.32 -17.29 -0.07
C LYS A 123 -1.11 -17.04 -1.56
N SER A 124 -1.04 -15.77 -1.94
CA SER A 124 -0.84 -15.34 -3.32
C SER A 124 0.12 -14.16 -3.35
N MET A 125 1.22 -14.33 -4.08
CA MET A 125 2.11 -13.24 -4.46
C MET A 125 2.12 -13.17 -5.99
N ARG A 126 1.87 -11.98 -6.54
CA ARG A 126 1.98 -11.74 -7.99
C ARG A 126 2.86 -10.51 -8.22
N LEU A 127 3.99 -10.75 -8.85
CA LEU A 127 4.90 -9.71 -9.35
C LEU A 127 4.89 -9.83 -10.87
N SER A 128 4.37 -8.82 -11.57
CA SER A 128 4.23 -8.88 -13.03
C SER A 128 4.53 -7.53 -13.67
N SER A 129 5.13 -7.55 -14.86
CA SER A 129 5.54 -6.33 -15.57
C SER A 129 6.37 -5.39 -14.68
N CYS A 130 7.27 -5.96 -13.88
CA CYS A 130 8.21 -5.23 -13.01
C CYS A 130 9.61 -5.33 -13.63
N GLU A 131 9.85 -4.51 -14.65
CA GLU A 131 11.03 -4.62 -15.54
C GLU A 131 12.38 -4.44 -14.83
N ASN A 132 12.39 -3.79 -13.65
CA ASN A 132 13.61 -3.49 -12.90
C ASN A 132 13.84 -4.45 -11.72
N LEU A 133 12.97 -5.45 -11.52
CA LEU A 133 13.07 -6.37 -10.40
C LEU A 133 14.21 -7.37 -10.67
N ALA A 134 15.26 -7.31 -9.84
CA ALA A 134 16.41 -8.21 -9.90
C ALA A 134 16.17 -9.55 -9.18
#